data_AF-M5G8W4-F1
#
_entry.id   AF-M5G8W4-F1
#
_cell.length_a   1.000
_cell.length_b   1.000
_cell.length_c   1.000
_cell.angle_alpha   90.00
_cell.angle_beta   90.00
_cell.angle_gamma   90.00
#
_symmetry.space_group_name_H-M   'P 1'
#
loop_
_entity.id
_entity.type
_entity.pdbx_description
1 polymer ?
#
loop_
_entity_poly.entity_id
_entity_poly.type
_entity_poly.pdbx_seq_one_letter_code
_entity_poly.pdbx_strand_id
1 'polypeptide(L)'
;MVANPTYERISLPPTPYKSFRAFYPFYLGEHRNRINRMLHLVGTSGSIVIFGRVVAAAVPYLCKLLEYPHLASRTRGWAIQEKDIWKYVVLAIVEGYGLAWMGHFFAERNRPATFTYPLYSLRGDFTMLWEVLTFQRKAW
;
A
#
# COMPACT_ATOMS: atom_id res chain seq x y z
N MET A 1 -22.07 -4.83 6.25
CA MET A 1 -22.03 -3.69 5.31
C MET A 1 -20.64 -3.10 5.33
N VAL A 2 -20.06 -2.77 4.18
CA VAL A 2 -18.75 -2.09 4.11
C VAL A 2 -18.86 -0.66 4.65
N ALA A 3 -17.75 -0.12 5.16
CA ALA A 3 -17.70 1.28 5.57
C ALA A 3 -17.90 2.20 4.36
N ASN A 4 -18.66 3.28 4.51
CA ASN A 4 -18.87 4.32 3.49
C ASN A 4 -19.02 3.76 2.05
N PRO A 5 -20.10 3.02 1.75
CA PRO A 5 -20.28 2.32 0.47
C PRO A 5 -20.39 3.26 -0.74
N THR A 6 -20.77 4.52 -0.50
CA THR A 6 -20.98 5.55 -1.52
C THR A 6 -19.79 6.50 -1.67
N TYR A 7 -18.73 6.34 -0.86
CA TYR A 7 -17.60 7.27 -0.78
C TYR A 7 -18.07 8.72 -0.54
N GLU A 8 -19.08 8.88 0.31
CA GLU A 8 -19.56 10.19 0.74
C GLU A 8 -18.47 10.92 1.52
N ARG A 9 -18.35 12.22 1.28
CA ARG A 9 -17.35 13.04 1.93
C ARG A 9 -17.73 13.26 3.38
N ILE A 10 -16.81 12.94 4.28
CA ILE A 10 -16.95 13.19 5.72
C ILE A 10 -15.92 14.26 6.09
N SER A 11 -16.33 15.28 6.82
CA SER A 11 -15.41 16.32 7.28
C SER A 11 -14.50 15.79 8.38
N LEU A 12 -13.29 16.33 8.44
CA LEU A 12 -12.38 16.03 9.53
C LEU A 12 -12.99 16.54 10.86
N PRO A 13 -13.09 15.70 11.90
CA PRO A 13 -13.63 16.12 13.19
C PRO A 13 -12.67 17.09 13.91
N PRO A 14 -13.18 17.91 14.85
CA PRO A 14 -12.34 18.83 15.64
C PRO A 14 -11.38 18.08 16.57
N THR A 15 -11.68 16.83 16.94
CA THR A 15 -10.82 15.97 17.76
C THR A 15 -10.24 14.83 16.93
N PRO A 16 -8.96 14.45 17.11
CA PRO A 16 -8.36 13.38 16.33
C PRO A 16 -9.07 12.02 16.43
N TYR A 17 -9.05 11.24 15.35
CA TYR A 17 -9.58 9.88 15.37
C TYR A 17 -8.81 8.98 16.34
N LYS A 18 -9.54 8.32 17.25
CA LYS A 18 -8.98 7.39 18.25
C LYS A 18 -8.94 5.93 17.81
N SER A 19 -9.53 5.60 16.66
CA SER A 19 -9.52 4.24 16.13
C SER A 19 -9.59 4.23 14.60
N PHE A 20 -9.02 3.19 14.00
CA PHE A 20 -9.12 2.97 12.57
C PHE A 20 -10.57 2.82 12.11
N ARG A 21 -11.43 2.18 12.91
CA ARG A 21 -12.86 1.99 12.58
C ARG A 21 -13.59 3.33 12.41
N ALA A 22 -13.23 4.34 13.20
CA ALA A 22 -13.79 5.68 13.09
C ALA A 22 -13.17 6.49 11.94
N PHE A 23 -11.88 6.27 11.65
CA PHE A 23 -11.15 6.92 10.56
C PHE A 23 -11.53 6.40 9.16
N TYR A 24 -11.73 5.09 9.01
CA TYR A 24 -11.84 4.45 7.70
C TYR A 24 -13.01 4.96 6.83
N PRO A 25 -14.21 5.26 7.37
CA PRO A 25 -15.25 5.93 6.59
C PRO A 25 -14.81 7.29 6.02
N PHE A 26 -14.09 8.09 6.80
CA PHE A 26 -13.54 9.37 6.37
C PHE A 26 -12.49 9.18 5.28
N TYR A 27 -11.57 8.23 5.49
CA TYR A 27 -10.56 7.85 4.50
C TYR A 27 -11.20 7.58 3.15
N LEU A 28 -12.23 6.73 3.10
CA LEU A 28 -12.94 6.42 1.86
C LEU A 28 -13.60 7.66 1.24
N GLY A 29 -14.15 8.57 2.04
CA GLY A 29 -14.72 9.83 1.55
C GLY A 29 -13.71 10.72 0.82
N GLU A 30 -12.43 10.63 1.18
CA GLU A 30 -11.33 11.33 0.50
C GLU A 30 -10.86 10.61 -0.79
N HIS A 31 -11.49 9.49 -1.16
CA HIS A 31 -11.22 8.66 -2.35
C HIS A 31 -12.49 8.46 -3.21
N ARG A 32 -13.30 9.51 -3.36
CA ARG A 32 -14.55 9.48 -4.13
C ARG A 32 -14.32 9.32 -5.63
N ASN A 33 -13.25 9.90 -6.17
CA ASN A 33 -12.88 9.79 -7.57
C ASN A 33 -12.32 8.39 -7.88
N ARG A 34 -12.83 7.76 -8.94
CA ARG A 34 -12.36 6.45 -9.40
C ARG A 34 -10.87 6.45 -9.74
N ILE A 35 -10.36 7.50 -10.36
CA ILE A 35 -8.94 7.60 -10.74
C ILE A 35 -8.06 7.59 -9.48
N ASN A 36 -8.46 8.31 -8.43
CA ASN A 36 -7.74 8.33 -7.17
C ASN A 36 -7.64 6.91 -6.58
N ARG A 37 -8.78 6.20 -6.46
CA ARG A 37 -8.78 4.80 -5.99
C ARG A 37 -7.89 3.89 -6.82
N MET A 38 -7.93 4.02 -8.15
CA MET A 38 -7.10 3.21 -9.04
C MET A 38 -5.61 3.45 -8.82
N LEU A 39 -5.19 4.71 -8.68
CA LEU A 39 -3.78 5.04 -8.43
C LEU A 39 -3.31 4.47 -7.08
N HIS A 40 -4.13 4.54 -6.04
CA HIS A 40 -3.84 3.92 -4.75
C HIS A 40 -3.73 2.38 -4.86
N LEU A 41 -4.67 1.74 -5.55
CA LEU A 41 -4.66 0.28 -5.71
C LEU A 41 -3.46 -0.21 -6.53
N VAL A 42 -3.12 0.50 -7.61
CA VAL A 42 -1.94 0.20 -8.44
C VAL A 42 -0.67 0.40 -7.62
N GLY A 43 -0.51 1.55 -6.96
CA GLY A 43 0.69 1.86 -6.17
C GLY A 43 0.88 0.92 -4.98
N THR A 44 -0.20 0.57 -4.27
CA THR A 44 -0.15 -0.39 -3.16
C THR A 44 0.24 -1.78 -3.66
N SER A 45 -0.34 -2.23 -4.78
CA SER A 45 -0.04 -3.54 -5.36
C SER A 45 1.43 -3.62 -5.84
N GLY A 46 1.91 -2.59 -6.52
CA GLY A 46 3.32 -2.50 -6.95
C GLY A 46 4.28 -2.52 -5.76
N SER A 47 3.97 -1.73 -4.72
CA SER A 47 4.74 -1.70 -3.47
C SER A 47 4.82 -3.08 -2.80
N ILE A 48 3.70 -3.82 -2.74
CA ILE A 48 3.66 -5.18 -2.19
C ILE A 48 4.57 -6.12 -2.99
N VAL A 49 4.50 -6.06 -4.32
CA VAL A 49 5.34 -6.91 -5.20
C VAL A 49 6.82 -6.61 -4.97
N ILE A 50 7.21 -5.34 -4.89
CA ILE A 50 8.61 -4.96 -4.67
C ILE A 50 9.08 -5.38 -3.28
N PHE A 51 8.30 -5.12 -2.23
CA PHE A 51 8.62 -5.59 -0.88
C PHE A 51 8.71 -7.12 -0.82
N GLY A 52 7.83 -7.83 -1.51
CA GLY A 52 7.89 -9.28 -1.65
C GLY A 52 9.21 -9.75 -2.27
N ARG A 53 9.72 -9.04 -3.29
CA ARG A 53 11.04 -9.31 -3.87
C ARG A 53 12.19 -9.00 -2.91
N VAL A 54 12.09 -7.93 -2.12
CA VAL A 54 13.07 -7.61 -1.07
C VAL A 54 13.13 -8.72 -0.03
N VAL A 55 11.97 -9.20 0.44
CA VAL A 55 11.90 -10.34 1.37
C VAL A 55 12.45 -11.61 0.73
N ALA A 56 12.10 -11.88 -0.54
CA ALA A 56 12.61 -13.03 -1.27
C ALA A 56 14.14 -13.01 -1.45
N ALA A 57 14.77 -11.83 -1.43
CA ALA A 57 16.23 -11.73 -1.47
C ALA A 57 16.89 -12.34 -0.22
N ALA A 58 16.16 -12.57 0.88
CA ALA A 58 16.66 -13.30 2.05
C ALA A 58 16.79 -14.82 1.80
N VAL A 59 16.08 -15.38 0.82
CA VAL A 59 15.97 -16.85 0.59
C VAL A 59 17.33 -17.52 0.39
N PRO A 60 18.27 -17.02 -0.44
CA PRO A 60 19.58 -17.65 -0.59
C PRO A 60 20.40 -17.70 0.72
N TYR A 61 20.23 -16.73 1.63
CA TYR A 61 20.89 -16.72 2.94
C TYR A 61 20.25 -17.74 3.87
N LEU A 62 18.92 -17.81 3.90
CA LEU A 62 18.20 -18.81 4.67
C LEU A 62 18.56 -20.22 4.21
N CYS A 63 18.63 -20.48 2.90
CA CYS A 63 19.07 -21.78 2.38
C CYS A 63 20.50 -22.14 2.82
N LYS A 64 21.42 -21.17 2.88
CA LYS A 64 22.78 -21.41 3.41
C LYS A 64 22.76 -21.71 4.90
N LEU A 65 22.01 -20.91 5.68
CA LEU A 65 21.87 -21.06 7.12
C LEU A 65 21.29 -22.42 7.51
N LEU A 66 20.36 -22.94 6.71
CA LEU A 66 19.70 -24.23 6.90
C LEU A 66 20.43 -25.41 6.22
N GLU A 67 21.70 -25.25 5.81
CA GLU A 67 22.52 -26.31 5.21
C GLU A 67 22.00 -26.89 3.86
N TYR A 68 21.29 -26.08 3.07
CA TYR A 68 20.83 -26.41 1.71
C TYR A 68 21.54 -25.57 0.61
N PRO A 69 22.86 -25.71 0.41
CA PRO A 69 23.64 -24.84 -0.49
C PRO A 69 23.26 -25.00 -1.98
N HIS A 70 22.77 -26.17 -2.39
CA HIS A 70 22.31 -26.41 -3.76
C HIS A 70 21.02 -25.63 -4.10
N LEU A 71 20.19 -25.29 -3.10
CA LEU A 71 19.04 -24.40 -3.28
C LEU A 71 19.49 -22.94 -3.27
N ALA A 72 20.49 -22.57 -2.48
CA ALA A 72 21.02 -21.21 -2.47
C ALA A 72 21.58 -20.78 -3.84
N SER A 73 22.25 -21.68 -4.58
CA SER A 73 22.77 -21.38 -5.92
C SER A 73 21.65 -21.21 -6.96
N ARG A 74 20.63 -22.07 -6.92
CA ARG A 74 19.42 -21.96 -7.75
C ARG A 74 18.64 -20.67 -7.49
N THR A 75 18.72 -20.15 -6.27
CA THR A 75 17.92 -18.99 -5.86
C THR A 75 18.57 -17.63 -6.09
N ARG A 76 19.87 -17.57 -6.34
CA ARG A 76 20.58 -16.30 -6.60
C ARG A 76 20.19 -15.61 -7.90
N GLY A 77 19.78 -16.34 -8.93
CA GLY A 77 19.49 -15.76 -10.25
C GLY A 77 18.28 -14.80 -10.30
N TRP A 78 17.36 -14.91 -9.34
CA TRP A 78 16.15 -14.08 -9.24
C TRP A 78 16.16 -13.13 -8.03
N ALA A 79 17.10 -13.33 -7.09
CA ALA A 79 17.24 -12.48 -5.91
C ALA A 79 17.83 -11.10 -6.28
N ILE A 80 17.34 -10.06 -5.61
CA ILE A 80 17.94 -8.72 -5.67
C ILE A 80 19.36 -8.80 -5.11
N GLN A 81 20.33 -8.18 -5.79
CA GLN A 81 21.69 -8.09 -5.27
C GLN A 81 21.71 -7.30 -3.96
N GLU A 82 22.45 -7.77 -2.96
CA GLU A 82 22.49 -7.16 -1.61
C GLU A 82 22.73 -5.64 -1.66
N LYS A 83 23.70 -5.22 -2.46
CA LYS A 83 24.08 -3.81 -2.65
C LYS A 83 22.94 -2.93 -3.21
N ASP A 84 21.94 -3.55 -3.83
CA ASP A 84 20.83 -2.89 -4.49
C ASP A 84 19.53 -2.98 -3.68
N ILE A 85 19.48 -3.75 -2.59
CA ILE A 85 18.27 -3.92 -1.75
C ILE A 85 17.65 -2.57 -1.35
N TRP A 86 18.49 -1.62 -0.92
CA TRP A 86 18.02 -0.30 -0.51
C TRP A 86 17.28 0.45 -1.64
N LYS A 87 17.68 0.26 -2.90
CA LYS A 87 17.03 0.89 -4.06
C LYS A 87 15.59 0.40 -4.20
N TYR A 88 15.38 -0.89 -4.00
CA TYR A 88 14.04 -1.49 -4.06
C TYR A 88 13.17 -1.09 -2.87
N VAL A 89 13.75 -0.95 -1.66
CA VAL A 89 13.02 -0.41 -0.50
C VAL A 89 12.57 1.03 -0.77
N VAL A 90 13.48 1.89 -1.24
CA VAL A 90 13.15 3.27 -1.61
C VAL A 90 12.11 3.31 -2.72
N LEU A 91 12.28 2.48 -3.76
CA LEU A 91 11.34 2.41 -4.88
C LEU A 91 9.94 2.02 -4.41
N ALA A 92 9.81 1.01 -3.54
CA ALA A 92 8.51 0.60 -3.00
C ALA A 92 7.81 1.72 -2.23
N ILE A 93 8.56 2.50 -1.44
CA ILE A 93 7.99 3.63 -0.69
C ILE A 93 7.58 4.75 -1.65
N VAL A 94 8.47 5.12 -2.57
CA VAL A 94 8.26 6.24 -3.50
C VAL A 94 7.13 5.95 -4.47
N GLU A 95 7.04 4.72 -5.00
CA GLU A 95 5.97 4.30 -5.91
C GLU A 95 4.60 4.36 -5.22
N GLY A 96 4.49 3.75 -4.02
CA GLY A 96 3.24 3.74 -3.26
C GLY A 96 2.73 5.14 -2.93
N TYR A 97 3.57 5.97 -2.29
CA TYR A 97 3.16 7.33 -1.93
C TYR A 97 3.03 8.25 -3.13
N GLY A 98 3.91 8.11 -4.13
CA GLY A 98 3.90 8.94 -5.33
C GLY A 98 2.59 8.80 -6.11
N LEU A 99 2.17 7.57 -6.38
CA LEU A 99 0.90 7.32 -7.08
C LEU A 99 -0.32 7.74 -6.26
N ALA A 100 -0.33 7.46 -4.96
CA ALA A 100 -1.38 7.91 -4.06
C ALA A 100 -1.52 9.45 -4.06
N TRP A 101 -0.40 10.17 -3.91
CA TRP A 101 -0.41 11.63 -3.91
C TRP A 101 -0.82 12.23 -5.24
N MET A 102 -0.45 11.60 -6.37
CA MET A 102 -0.95 12.03 -7.68
C MET A 102 -2.49 11.99 -7.74
N GLY A 103 -3.11 10.94 -7.21
CA GLY A 103 -4.55 10.84 -7.16
C GLY A 103 -5.18 11.94 -6.29
N HIS A 104 -4.63 12.17 -5.09
CA HIS A 104 -5.10 13.23 -4.21
C HIS A 104 -4.95 14.64 -4.80
N PHE A 105 -3.79 14.97 -5.36
CA PHE A 105 -3.54 16.33 -5.85
C PHE A 105 -4.23 16.63 -7.18
N PHE A 106 -4.27 15.68 -8.11
CA PHE A 106 -4.78 15.92 -9.47
C PHE A 106 -6.24 15.48 -9.65
N ALA A 107 -6.65 14.35 -9.07
CA ALA A 107 -7.99 13.80 -9.26
C ALA A 107 -8.99 14.26 -8.19
N GLU A 108 -8.63 14.19 -6.91
CA GLU A 108 -9.50 14.66 -5.81
C GLU A 108 -9.35 16.16 -5.52
N ARG A 109 -8.18 16.72 -5.82
CA ARG A 109 -7.79 18.10 -5.48
C ARG A 109 -7.91 18.36 -3.97
N ASN A 110 -7.50 17.40 -3.15
CA ASN A 110 -7.45 17.49 -1.70
C ASN A 110 -6.02 17.24 -1.18
N ARG A 111 -5.83 17.48 0.13
CA ARG A 111 -4.59 17.12 0.81
C ARG A 111 -4.71 15.67 1.31
N PRO A 112 -3.74 14.79 1.03
CA PRO A 112 -3.77 13.41 1.50
C PRO A 112 -3.95 13.29 3.01
N ALA A 113 -4.83 12.38 3.44
CA ALA A 113 -5.03 12.09 4.87
C ALA A 113 -3.75 11.62 5.57
N THR A 114 -2.79 11.07 4.81
CA THR A 114 -1.48 10.60 5.30
C THR A 114 -0.70 11.68 6.04
N PHE A 115 -0.87 12.96 5.69
CA PHE A 115 -0.19 14.05 6.39
C PHE A 115 -0.69 14.27 7.82
N THR A 116 -1.88 13.75 8.15
CA THR A 116 -2.45 13.82 9.51
C THR A 116 -2.44 12.46 10.20
N TYR A 117 -2.73 11.38 9.46
CA TYR A 117 -2.83 10.02 9.98
C TYR A 117 -2.01 9.02 9.15
N PRO A 118 -0.67 9.08 9.16
CA PRO A 118 0.16 8.31 8.24
C PRO A 118 -0.06 6.79 8.34
N LEU A 119 -0.09 6.24 9.55
CA LEU A 119 -0.29 4.81 9.77
C LEU A 119 -1.72 4.35 9.43
N TYR A 120 -2.73 5.19 9.69
CA TYR A 120 -4.10 4.84 9.35
C TYR A 120 -4.36 4.95 7.85
N SER A 121 -3.76 5.92 7.16
CA SER A 121 -3.82 6.00 5.70
C SER A 121 -3.15 4.79 5.05
N LEU A 122 -1.95 4.41 5.49
CA LEU A 122 -1.29 3.20 4.99
C LEU A 122 -2.17 1.96 5.21
N ARG A 123 -2.72 1.79 6.42
CA ARG A 123 -3.68 0.71 6.70
C ARG A 123 -4.93 0.82 5.83
N GLY A 124 -5.40 2.03 5.53
CA GLY A 124 -6.52 2.34 4.66
C GLY A 124 -6.30 1.81 3.24
N ASP A 125 -5.11 2.02 2.69
CA ASP A 125 -4.71 1.47 1.39
C ASP A 125 -4.78 -0.05 1.34
N PHE A 126 -4.16 -0.74 2.32
CA PHE A 126 -4.24 -2.20 2.41
C PHE A 126 -5.66 -2.71 2.62
N THR A 127 -6.46 -2.00 3.43
CA THR A 127 -7.86 -2.39 3.71
C THR A 127 -8.72 -2.22 2.45
N MET A 128 -8.55 -1.12 1.72
CA MET A 128 -9.27 -0.88 0.47
C MET A 128 -8.86 -1.89 -0.61
N LEU A 129 -7.57 -2.21 -0.74
CA LEU A 129 -7.07 -3.26 -1.62
C LEU A 129 -7.68 -4.62 -1.26
N TRP A 130 -7.69 -4.99 0.02
CA TRP A 130 -8.30 -6.23 0.48
C TRP A 130 -9.80 -6.30 0.18
N GLU A 131 -10.56 -5.23 0.45
CA GLU A 131 -11.99 -5.18 0.17
C GLU A 131 -12.30 -5.33 -1.33
N VAL A 132 -11.42 -4.81 -2.20
CA VAL A 132 -11.53 -4.98 -3.66
C VAL A 132 -11.19 -6.42 -4.07
N LEU A 133 -10.07 -6.97 -3.59
CA LEU A 133 -9.62 -8.33 -3.91
C LEU A 133 -10.59 -9.42 -3.42
N THR A 134 -11.30 -9.16 -2.32
CA THR A 134 -12.30 -10.06 -1.75
C THR A 134 -13.72 -9.76 -2.21
N PHE A 135 -13.89 -8.89 -3.22
CA PHE A 135 -15.18 -8.52 -3.81
C PHE A 135 -16.20 -7.90 -2.83
N GLN A 136 -15.75 -7.42 -1.67
CA GLN A 136 -16.59 -6.70 -0.71
C GLN A 136 -16.91 -5.28 -1.19
N ARG A 137 -15.99 -4.68 -1.97
CA ARG A 137 -16.10 -3.34 -2.53
C ARG A 137 -15.81 -3.38 -4.01
N LYS A 138 -16.65 -2.69 -4.80
CA LYS A 138 -16.34 -2.45 -6.20
C LYS A 138 -15.20 -1.44 -6.31
N ALA A 139 -14.22 -1.76 -7.13
CA ALA A 139 -13.15 -0.83 -7.47
C ALA A 139 -13.68 0.36 -8.31
N TRP A 140 -14.83 0.21 -8.98
CA TRP A 140 -15.47 1.21 -9.85
C TRP A 140 -16.99 1.24 -9.72
#